data_AF-A0A3B3UNJ1-F1
#
_entry.id   AF-A0A3B3UNJ1-F1
#
_cell.length_a   1.000
_cell.length_b   1.000
_cell.length_c   1.000
_cell.angle_alpha   90.00
_cell.angle_beta   90.00
_cell.angle_gamma   90.00
#
_symmetry.space_group_name_H-M   'P 1'
#
loop_
_entity.id
_entity.type
_entity.pdbx_description
1 polymer ?
#
loop_
_entity_poly.entity_id
_entity_poly.type
_entity_poly.pdbx_seq_one_letter_code
_entity_poly.pdbx_strand_id
1 'polypeptide(L)'
;MILSGLTPMTVKEVLQSLVDDNMVDCERIGTSNYYWAFPSKALHTRKHKLEELQKQVSDAKHRKVSLEKTVEKAKVGREGTKERSSLLKQLQSLREERTKLQAELEKYRECDPDIIKEMRKNKFTLLYKLHTDSVNFH
;
A
#
# COMPACT_ATOMS: atom_id res chain seq x y z
N MET A 1 -31.41 29.95 -50.87
CA MET A 1 -32.31 30.74 -50.00
C MET A 1 -31.62 30.80 -48.63
N ILE A 2 -30.86 31.87 -48.40
CA ILE A 2 -30.07 32.09 -47.19
C ILE A 2 -31.07 32.50 -46.10
N LEU A 3 -31.06 31.86 -44.93
CA LEU A 3 -31.85 32.34 -43.80
C LEU A 3 -31.41 33.77 -43.48
N SER A 4 -32.30 34.71 -43.79
CA SER A 4 -32.08 36.14 -43.84
C SER A 4 -31.69 36.70 -42.46
N GLY A 5 -30.45 37.17 -42.30
CA GLY A 5 -30.10 38.13 -41.23
C GLY A 5 -28.75 37.98 -40.52
N LEU A 6 -28.00 36.89 -40.71
CA LEU A 6 -26.74 36.66 -39.96
C LEU A 6 -25.50 36.76 -40.85
N THR A 7 -24.44 37.41 -40.33
CA THR A 7 -23.16 37.49 -41.04
C THR A 7 -22.47 36.12 -41.05
N PRO A 8 -21.71 35.77 -42.11
CA PRO A 8 -21.02 34.48 -42.17
C PRO A 8 -20.05 34.21 -41.01
N MET A 9 -19.46 35.27 -40.44
CA MET A 9 -18.57 35.19 -39.28
C MET A 9 -19.35 34.77 -38.03
N THR A 10 -20.51 35.40 -37.80
CA THR A 10 -21.41 35.05 -36.68
C THR A 10 -21.93 33.61 -36.78
N VAL A 11 -22.25 33.14 -37.99
CA VAL A 11 -22.70 31.75 -38.19
C VAL A 11 -21.61 30.75 -37.77
N LYS A 12 -20.34 31.04 -38.08
CA LYS A 12 -19.21 30.20 -37.67
C LYS A 12 -19.01 30.19 -36.16
N GLU A 13 -19.09 31.35 -35.50
CA GLU A 13 -18.98 31.47 -34.05
C GLU A 13 -20.10 30.72 -33.31
N VAL A 14 -21.34 30.87 -33.79
CA VAL A 14 -22.50 30.17 -33.22
C VAL A 14 -22.37 28.66 -33.42
N LEU A 15 -21.99 28.19 -34.61
CA LEU A 15 -21.78 26.76 -34.85
C LEU A 15 -20.67 26.19 -33.95
N GLN A 16 -19.57 26.93 -33.75
CA GLN A 16 -18.50 26.49 -32.86
C GLN A 16 -18.99 26.38 -31.41
N SER A 17 -19.70 27.38 -30.90
CA SER A 17 -20.30 27.34 -29.55
C SER A 17 -21.23 26.13 -29.39
N LEU A 18 -22.05 25.82 -30.40
CA LEU A 18 -22.97 24.67 -30.35
C LEU A 18 -22.26 23.31 -30.40
N VAL A 19 -21.11 23.24 -31.06
CA VAL A 19 -20.24 22.05 -31.06
C VAL A 19 -19.58 21.90 -29.70
N ASP A 20 -19.08 23.00 -29.12
CA ASP A 20 -18.46 23.02 -27.80
C ASP A 20 -19.46 22.60 -26.71
N ASP A 21 -20.74 22.97 -26.86
CA ASP A 21 -21.85 22.55 -25.98
C ASP A 21 -22.36 21.11 -26.27
N ASN A 22 -21.69 20.36 -27.15
CA ASN A 22 -22.07 19.01 -27.60
C ASN A 22 -23.51 18.91 -28.18
N MET A 23 -24.07 20.02 -28.67
CA MET A 23 -25.41 20.07 -29.27
C MET A 23 -25.41 19.76 -30.77
N VAL A 24 -24.33 20.13 -31.46
CA VAL A 24 -24.12 19.88 -32.89
C VAL A 24 -22.85 19.05 -33.05
N ASP A 25 -22.92 18.01 -33.86
CA ASP A 25 -21.75 17.25 -34.25
C ASP A 25 -21.06 17.96 -35.41
N CYS A 26 -19.72 17.97 -35.38
CA CYS A 26 -18.89 18.42 -36.46
C CYS A 26 -17.91 17.31 -36.84
N GLU A 27 -17.85 16.99 -38.13
CA GLU A 27 -16.88 16.04 -38.67
C GLU A 27 -16.18 16.64 -39.87
N ARG A 28 -14.87 16.43 -39.96
CA ARG A 28 -14.08 16.95 -41.07
C ARG A 28 -13.79 15.83 -42.06
N ILE A 29 -14.38 15.95 -43.26
CA ILE A 29 -14.18 14.99 -44.34
C ILE A 29 -13.44 15.73 -45.47
N GLY A 30 -12.16 15.39 -45.65
CA GLY A 30 -11.27 16.06 -46.60
C GLY A 30 -10.96 17.50 -46.18
N THR A 31 -11.28 18.47 -47.04
CA THR A 31 -11.08 19.91 -46.79
C THR A 31 -12.32 20.60 -46.21
N SER A 32 -13.42 19.88 -46.01
CA SER A 32 -14.72 20.43 -45.62
C SER A 32 -15.18 19.92 -44.24
N ASN A 33 -15.82 20.80 -43.48
CA ASN A 33 -16.47 20.47 -42.21
C ASN A 33 -17.98 20.24 -42.43
N TYR A 34 -18.51 19.17 -41.86
CA TYR A 34 -19.90 18.78 -41.92
C TYR A 34 -20.51 18.90 -40.54
N TYR A 35 -21.64 19.58 -40.44
CA TYR A 35 -22.35 19.80 -39.20
C TYR A 35 -23.72 19.13 -39.25
N TRP A 36 -24.10 18.39 -38.20
CA TRP A 36 -25.44 17.79 -38.08
C TRP A 36 -25.87 17.68 -36.63
N ALA A 37 -27.17 17.54 -36.40
CA ALA A 37 -27.72 17.28 -35.07
C ALA A 37 -28.93 16.37 -35.19
N PHE A 38 -29.03 15.37 -34.30
CA PHE A 38 -30.20 14.51 -34.16
C PHE A 38 -30.95 14.88 -32.87
N PRO A 39 -32.27 15.17 -32.91
CA PRO A 39 -33.05 15.50 -31.72
C PRO A 39 -32.98 14.43 -30.62
N SER A 40 -32.84 13.16 -31.02
CA SER A 40 -32.75 12.01 -30.11
C SER A 40 -31.38 11.84 -29.43
N LYS A 41 -30.31 12.45 -29.97
CA LYS A 41 -28.94 12.23 -29.48
C LYS A 41 -28.77 12.72 -28.04
N ALA A 42 -29.16 13.95 -27.76
CA ALA A 42 -29.04 14.54 -26.42
C ALA A 42 -29.78 13.71 -25.36
N LEU A 43 -30.97 13.20 -25.70
CA LEU A 43 -31.74 12.31 -24.82
C LEU A 43 -31.02 10.98 -24.59
N HIS A 44 -30.50 10.36 -25.66
CA HIS A 44 -29.81 9.07 -25.56
C HIS A 44 -28.51 9.18 -24.76
N THR A 45 -27.70 10.21 -25.01
CA THR A 45 -26.46 10.47 -24.26
C THR A 45 -26.74 10.67 -22.77
N ARG A 46 -27.79 11.43 -22.41
CA ARG A 46 -28.18 11.63 -21.01
C ARG A 46 -28.66 10.33 -20.36
N LYS A 47 -29.47 9.52 -21.05
CA LYS A 47 -29.91 8.20 -20.54
C LYS A 47 -28.74 7.27 -20.30
N HIS A 48 -27.85 7.12 -21.28
CA HIS A 48 -26.66 6.28 -21.14
C HIS A 48 -25.78 6.76 -19.98
N LYS A 49 -25.60 8.09 -19.83
CA LYS A 49 -24.83 8.63 -18.71
C LYS A 49 -25.48 8.35 -17.36
N LEU A 50 -26.80 8.44 -17.29
CA LEU A 50 -27.57 8.12 -16.08
C LEU A 50 -27.43 6.65 -15.71
N GLU A 51 -27.55 5.73 -16.68
CA GLU A 51 -27.37 4.30 -16.47
C GLU A 51 -25.94 3.97 -16.00
N GLU A 52 -24.93 4.58 -16.62
CA GLU A 52 -23.53 4.45 -16.22
C GLU A 52 -23.31 4.91 -14.76
N LEU A 53 -23.82 6.09 -14.41
CA LEU A 53 -23.71 6.62 -13.05
C LEU A 53 -24.46 5.76 -12.03
N GLN A 54 -25.65 5.26 -12.38
CA GLN A 54 -26.40 4.34 -11.52
C GLN A 54 -25.62 3.05 -11.25
N LYS A 55 -24.98 2.48 -12.29
CA LYS A 55 -24.12 1.32 -12.15
C LYS A 55 -22.92 1.61 -11.23
N GLN A 56 -22.23 2.73 -11.44
CA GLN A 56 -21.10 3.14 -10.60
C GLN A 56 -21.51 3.32 -9.13
N VAL A 57 -22.67 3.92 -8.87
CA VAL A 57 -23.22 4.07 -7.51
C VAL A 57 -23.52 2.72 -6.88
N SER A 58 -24.12 1.79 -7.63
CA SER A 58 -24.39 0.43 -7.15
C SER A 58 -23.11 -0.32 -6.79
N ASP A 59 -22.11 -0.28 -7.68
CA ASP A 59 -20.82 -0.92 -7.48
C ASP A 59 -20.08 -0.33 -6.27
N ALA A 60 -20.09 1.00 -6.13
CA ALA A 60 -19.49 1.70 -4.99
C ALA A 60 -20.17 1.34 -3.67
N LYS A 61 -21.51 1.24 -3.65
CA LYS A 61 -22.26 0.79 -2.47
C LYS A 61 -21.88 -0.65 -2.09
N HIS A 62 -21.81 -1.55 -3.05
CA HIS A 62 -21.41 -2.94 -2.79
C HIS A 62 -19.98 -3.02 -2.23
N ARG A 63 -19.03 -2.28 -2.82
CA ARG A 63 -17.65 -2.18 -2.32
C ARG A 63 -17.58 -1.63 -0.90
N LYS A 64 -18.34 -0.58 -0.60
CA LYS A 64 -18.43 -0.02 0.76
C LYS A 64 -18.86 -1.06 1.78
N VAL A 65 -19.96 -1.79 1.53
CA VAL A 65 -20.47 -2.82 2.44
C VAL A 65 -19.44 -3.95 2.63
N SER A 66 -18.77 -4.38 1.56
CA SER A 66 -17.71 -5.40 1.63
C SER A 66 -16.51 -4.95 2.48
N LEU A 67 -16.06 -3.71 2.29
CA LEU A 67 -14.97 -3.11 3.05
C LEU A 67 -15.35 -2.93 4.52
N GLU A 68 -16.54 -2.42 4.82
CA GLU A 68 -17.04 -2.27 6.19
C GLU A 68 -17.07 -3.63 6.91
N LYS A 69 -17.56 -4.69 6.25
CA LYS A 69 -17.55 -6.04 6.80
C LYS A 69 -16.13 -6.55 7.07
N THR A 70 -15.18 -6.21 6.21
CA THR A 70 -13.77 -6.61 6.36
C THR A 70 -13.11 -5.86 7.52
N VAL A 71 -13.37 -4.56 7.62
CA VAL A 71 -12.91 -3.71 8.72
C VAL A 71 -13.45 -4.22 10.05
N GLU A 72 -14.74 -4.55 10.11
CA GLU A 72 -15.34 -5.04 11.35
C GLU A 72 -14.75 -6.37 11.79
N LYS A 73 -14.57 -7.31 10.85
CA LYS A 73 -13.86 -8.57 11.13
C LYS A 73 -12.43 -8.36 11.62
N ALA A 74 -11.71 -7.37 11.08
CA ALA A 74 -10.33 -7.06 11.48
C ALA A 74 -10.26 -6.33 12.83
N LYS A 75 -11.34 -5.66 13.25
CA LYS A 75 -11.46 -5.02 14.57
C LYS A 75 -11.69 -6.02 15.68
N VAL A 76 -12.42 -7.11 15.43
CA VAL A 76 -12.62 -8.18 16.42
C VAL A 76 -11.25 -8.70 16.88
N GLY A 77 -10.98 -8.60 18.19
CA GLY A 77 -9.69 -8.97 18.79
C GLY A 77 -8.58 -7.90 18.70
N ARG A 78 -8.85 -6.75 18.07
CA ARG A 78 -8.01 -5.53 18.09
C ARG A 78 -8.75 -4.33 18.68
N GLU A 79 -9.74 -4.60 19.51
CA GLU A 79 -10.50 -3.57 20.19
C GLU A 79 -9.56 -2.68 21.01
N GLY A 80 -9.77 -1.37 20.92
CA GLY A 80 -8.98 -0.35 21.64
C GLY A 80 -9.31 -0.30 23.13
N THR A 81 -9.39 -1.47 23.78
CA THR A 81 -9.64 -1.55 25.22
C THR A 81 -8.40 -1.11 25.99
N LYS A 82 -8.63 -0.54 27.19
CA LYS A 82 -7.53 -0.19 28.11
C LYS A 82 -6.67 -1.41 28.43
N GLU A 83 -7.28 -2.59 28.56
CA GLU A 83 -6.61 -3.88 28.79
C GLU A 83 -5.65 -4.25 27.66
N ARG A 84 -6.04 -4.10 26.39
CA ARG A 84 -5.14 -4.36 25.26
C ARG A 84 -3.94 -3.42 25.29
N SER A 85 -4.17 -2.14 25.60
CA SER A 85 -3.09 -1.15 25.68
C SER A 85 -2.10 -1.45 26.80
N SER A 86 -2.58 -1.93 27.97
CA SER A 86 -1.71 -2.34 29.08
C SER A 86 -0.96 -3.63 28.75
N LEU A 87 -1.62 -4.61 28.13
CA LEU A 87 -1.00 -5.85 27.66
C LEU A 87 0.11 -5.59 26.62
N LEU A 88 -0.10 -4.66 25.68
CA LEU A 88 0.93 -4.29 24.71
C LEU A 88 2.14 -3.64 25.36
N LYS A 89 1.93 -2.78 26.37
CA LYS A 89 3.02 -2.18 27.16
C LYS A 89 3.79 -3.24 27.95
N GLN A 90 3.10 -4.17 28.59
CA GLN A 90 3.73 -5.29 29.31
C GLN A 90 4.51 -6.21 28.36
N LEU A 91 3.95 -6.52 27.19
CA LEU A 91 4.65 -7.30 26.17
C LEU A 91 5.93 -6.60 25.73
N GLN A 92 5.90 -5.28 25.55
CA GLN A 92 7.09 -4.52 25.20
C GLN A 92 8.14 -4.57 26.32
N SER A 93 7.75 -4.32 27.58
CA SER A 93 8.70 -4.36 28.70
C SER A 93 9.33 -5.75 28.87
N LEU A 94 8.55 -6.82 28.75
CA LEU A 94 9.05 -8.20 28.81
C LEU A 94 10.00 -8.53 27.66
N ARG A 95 9.73 -8.01 26.45
CA ARG A 95 10.64 -8.20 25.31
C ARG A 95 11.99 -7.52 25.54
N GLU A 96 11.98 -6.30 26.08
CA GLU A 96 13.18 -5.56 26.44
C GLU A 96 13.96 -6.27 27.55
N GLU A 97 13.27 -6.75 28.58
CA GLU A 97 13.88 -7.52 29.67
C GLU A 97 14.55 -8.80 29.17
N ARG A 98 13.84 -9.60 28.36
CA ARG A 98 14.41 -10.79 27.71
C ARG A 98 15.66 -10.44 26.88
N THR A 99 15.63 -9.35 26.12
CA THR A 99 16.82 -8.95 25.34
C THR A 99 17.99 -8.56 26.22
N LYS A 100 17.74 -7.90 27.36
CA LYS A 100 18.78 -7.59 28.35
C LYS A 100 19.36 -8.86 28.98
N LEU A 101 18.50 -9.78 29.41
CA LEU A 101 18.90 -11.06 29.99
C LEU A 101 19.67 -11.93 28.99
N GLN A 102 19.27 -11.96 27.72
CA GLN A 102 20.03 -12.65 26.67
C GLN A 102 21.41 -12.02 26.46
N ALA A 103 21.50 -10.68 26.43
CA ALA A 103 22.78 -9.99 26.34
C ALA A 103 23.67 -10.24 27.57
N GLU A 104 23.06 -10.38 28.75
CA GLU A 104 23.76 -10.72 29.98
C GLU A 104 24.26 -12.17 29.97
N LEU A 105 23.43 -13.14 29.55
CA LEU A 105 23.85 -14.53 29.36
C LEU A 105 25.01 -14.66 28.38
N GLU A 106 25.02 -13.89 27.28
CA GLU A 106 26.11 -13.91 26.32
C GLU A 106 27.43 -13.44 26.95
N LYS A 107 27.40 -12.48 27.88
CA LYS A 107 28.61 -12.05 28.62
C LYS A 107 29.18 -13.15 29.50
N TYR A 108 28.32 -14.01 30.04
CA TYR A 108 28.73 -15.12 30.89
C TYR A 108 29.04 -16.41 30.11
N ARG A 109 28.86 -16.40 28.78
CA ARG A 109 29.13 -17.55 27.91
C ARG A 109 30.58 -18.03 27.97
N GLU A 110 31.54 -17.13 28.14
CA GLU A 110 32.96 -17.46 28.30
C GLU A 110 33.33 -17.90 29.73
N CYS A 111 32.44 -17.66 30.69
CA CYS A 111 32.59 -18.05 32.10
C CYS A 111 31.95 -19.40 32.42
N ASP A 112 31.55 -20.17 31.40
CA ASP A 112 30.95 -21.49 31.59
C ASP A 112 31.94 -22.41 32.33
N PRO A 113 31.59 -22.98 33.52
CA PRO A 113 32.50 -23.78 34.32
C PRO A 113 33.17 -24.92 33.54
N ASP A 114 32.49 -25.46 32.54
CA ASP A 114 33.02 -26.53 31.71
C ASP A 114 34.03 -26.03 30.67
N ILE A 115 33.81 -24.85 30.08
CA ILE A 115 34.80 -24.17 29.22
C ILE A 115 36.05 -23.79 30.03
N ILE A 116 35.85 -23.27 31.26
CA ILE A 116 36.97 -22.93 32.15
C ILE A 116 37.75 -24.20 32.56
N LYS A 117 37.08 -25.30 32.88
CA LYS A 117 37.73 -26.58 33.18
C LYS A 117 38.52 -27.11 31.99
N GLU A 118 37.96 -27.01 30.78
CA GLU A 118 38.62 -27.45 29.55
C GLU A 118 39.87 -26.61 29.25
N MET A 119 39.77 -25.28 29.38
CA MET A 119 40.93 -24.39 29.25
C MET A 119 42.02 -24.67 30.29
N ARG A 120 41.64 -24.96 31.55
CA ARG A 120 42.60 -25.34 32.62
C ARG A 120 43.28 -26.67 32.32
N LYS A 121 42.52 -27.67 31.86
CA LYS A 121 43.04 -28.99 31.50
C LYS A 121 44.01 -28.89 30.33
N ASN A 122 43.65 -28.12 29.30
CA ASN A 122 44.52 -27.88 28.13
C ASN A 122 45.81 -27.15 28.52
N LYS A 123 45.74 -26.11 29.36
CA LYS A 123 46.94 -25.44 29.91
C LYS A 123 47.84 -26.42 30.66
N PHE A 124 47.27 -27.27 31.52
CA PHE A 124 48.03 -28.26 32.27
C PHE A 124 48.73 -29.28 31.35
N THR A 125 48.01 -29.78 30.34
CA THR A 125 48.58 -30.70 29.34
C THR A 125 49.69 -30.05 28.52
N LEU A 126 49.55 -28.78 28.14
CA LEU A 126 50.57 -28.06 27.37
C LEU A 126 51.86 -27.82 28.20
N LEU A 127 51.71 -27.42 29.47
CA LEU A 127 52.83 -27.24 30.39
C LEU A 127 53.57 -28.56 30.65
N TYR A 128 52.83 -29.66 30.81
CA TYR A 128 53.41 -30.98 30.99
C TYR A 128 54.24 -31.39 29.77
N LYS A 129 53.71 -31.19 28.55
CA LYS A 129 54.43 -31.45 27.30
C LYS A 129 55.70 -30.61 27.15
N LEU A 130 55.62 -29.30 27.41
CA LEU A 130 56.79 -28.41 27.35
C LEU A 130 57.88 -28.80 28.35
N HIS A 131 57.49 -29.27 29.54
CA HIS A 131 58.43 -29.74 30.54
C HIS A 131 59.08 -31.06 30.12
N THR A 132 58.32 -32.03 29.61
CA THR A 132 58.87 -33.29 29.11
C THR A 132 59.76 -33.08 27.89
N ASP A 133 59.42 -32.15 27.01
CA ASP A 133 60.22 -31.84 25.82
C ASP A 133 61.53 -31.13 26.20
N SER A 134 61.53 -30.31 27.25
CA SER A 134 62.76 -29.70 27.78
C SER A 134 63.68 -30.70 28.49
N VAL A 135 63.11 -31.70 29.17
CA VAL A 135 63.87 -32.75 29.87
C VAL A 135 64.45 -33.78 28.90
N ASN A 136 63.81 -34.02 27.75
CA ASN A 136 64.30 -34.92 26.70
C ASN A 136 65.35 -34.29 25.76
N PHE A 137 65.63 -32.99 25.90
CA PHE A 137 66.61 -32.24 25.09
C PHE A 137 67.93 -31.92 25.83
N HIS A 138 68.17 -32.52 27.00
CA HIS A 138 69.45 -32.52 27.72
C HIS A 138 69.98 -33.96 27.83
#